data_AF-A0A376KUM6-F1
#
_entry.id   AF-A0A376KUM6-F1
#
_cell.length_a   1.000
_cell.length_b   1.000
_cell.length_c   1.000
_cell.angle_alpha   90.00
_cell.angle_beta   90.00
_cell.angle_gamma   90.00
#
_symmetry.space_group_name_H-M   'P 1'
#
loop_
_entity.id
_entity.type
_entity.pdbx_description
1 polymer ?
#
loop_
_entity_poly.entity_id
_entity_poly.type
_entity_poly.pdbx_seq_one_letter_code
_entity_poly.pdbx_strand_id
1 'polypeptide(L)'
;MIIDLRSNGGGALTEAVSLSGLFIPAGPIVQVRDNNGKVREDSDTDGQVFYKGPLVVLVDRFSASASEIFAAAMQDYGRALVVGEPTFGKGTVQQYRSLNRIYDQMLRPEWPALGFCAVHDPEILSR
;
A
#
# COMPACT_ATOMS: atom_id res chain seq x y z
N MET A 1 15.40 1.27 -17.44
CA MET A 1 15.41 0.96 -15.99
C MET A 1 14.54 -0.26 -15.73
N ILE A 2 14.88 -1.07 -14.72
CA ILE A 2 14.04 -2.20 -14.27
C ILE A 2 13.66 -1.95 -12.80
N ILE A 3 12.37 -2.06 -12.48
CA ILE A 3 11.86 -2.10 -11.10
C ILE A 3 11.50 -3.55 -10.79
N ASP A 4 12.22 -4.15 -9.85
CA ASP A 4 11.98 -5.52 -9.41
C ASP A 4 11.05 -5.53 -8.20
N LEU A 5 9.81 -6.00 -8.39
CA LEU A 5 8.79 -6.13 -7.36
C LEU A 5 8.52 -7.59 -6.98
N ARG A 6 9.33 -8.53 -7.48
CA ARG A 6 9.18 -9.95 -7.11
C ARG A 6 9.26 -10.11 -5.59
N SER A 7 8.35 -10.90 -5.04
CA SER A 7 8.22 -11.16 -3.61
C SER A 7 7.98 -9.92 -2.74
N ASN A 8 7.54 -8.81 -3.36
CA ASN A 8 7.12 -7.62 -2.63
C ASN A 8 5.61 -7.71 -2.32
N GLY A 9 5.29 -7.95 -1.05
CA GLY A 9 3.90 -8.04 -0.57
C GLY A 9 3.13 -6.71 -0.52
N GLY A 10 3.79 -5.60 -0.89
CA GLY A 10 3.25 -4.27 -0.90
C GLY A 10 3.68 -3.43 0.30
N GLY A 11 2.82 -2.49 0.71
CA GLY A 11 3.16 -1.46 1.68
C GLY A 11 2.03 -0.44 1.79
N ALA A 12 2.38 0.83 2.02
CA ALA A 12 1.38 1.88 2.11
C ALA A 12 0.81 2.22 0.73
N LEU A 13 -0.52 2.43 0.66
CA LEU A 13 -1.18 2.87 -0.57
C LEU A 13 -0.60 4.20 -1.09
N THR A 14 -0.29 5.12 -0.17
CA THR A 14 0.30 6.42 -0.48
C THR A 14 1.66 6.28 -1.16
N GLU A 15 2.47 5.30 -0.76
CA GLU A 15 3.77 5.04 -1.39
C GLU A 15 3.60 4.57 -2.83
N ALA A 16 2.61 3.72 -3.11
CA ALA A 16 2.31 3.29 -4.49
C ALA A 16 1.94 4.48 -5.38
N VAL A 17 1.12 5.41 -4.87
CA VAL A 17 0.71 6.62 -5.60
C VAL A 17 1.91 7.53 -5.84
N SER A 18 2.68 7.87 -4.80
CA SER A 18 3.85 8.75 -4.94
C SER A 18 4.94 8.14 -5.82
N LEU A 19 5.20 6.83 -5.71
CA LEU A 19 6.15 6.14 -6.58
C LEU A 19 5.69 6.16 -8.04
N SER A 20 4.38 6.05 -8.30
CA SER A 20 3.83 6.12 -9.66
C SER A 20 3.99 7.51 -10.28
N GLY A 21 3.84 8.57 -9.47
CA GLY A 21 4.05 9.96 -9.86
C GLY A 21 5.43 10.25 -10.47
N LEU A 22 6.47 9.54 -10.00
CA LEU A 22 7.82 9.68 -10.55
C LEU A 22 7.92 9.33 -12.05
N PHE A 23 6.94 8.59 -12.59
CA PHE A 23 6.93 8.08 -13.95
C PHE A 23 5.74 8.57 -14.78
N ILE A 24 4.63 8.95 -14.15
CA ILE A 24 3.39 9.36 -14.80
C ILE A 24 3.15 10.86 -14.56
N PRO A 25 2.89 11.68 -15.60
CA PRO A 25 2.78 13.13 -15.44
C PRO A 25 1.64 13.59 -14.54
N ALA A 26 0.46 13.00 -14.68
CA ALA A 26 -0.72 13.30 -13.87
C ALA A 26 -1.81 12.28 -14.19
N GLY A 27 -2.75 12.12 -13.26
CA GLY A 27 -3.96 11.32 -13.44
C GLY A 27 -4.23 10.38 -12.26
N PRO A 28 -5.42 9.75 -12.23
CA PRO A 28 -5.76 8.78 -11.20
C PRO A 28 -4.83 7.57 -11.30
N ILE A 29 -4.20 7.22 -10.18
CA ILE A 29 -3.35 6.03 -10.06
C ILE A 29 -4.18 4.85 -9.56
N VAL A 30 -5.09 5.09 -8.63
CA VAL A 30 -5.91 4.03 -8.03
C VAL A 30 -7.28 4.57 -7.61
N GLN A 31 -8.30 3.73 -7.78
CA GLN A 31 -9.64 3.99 -7.25
C GLN A 31 -9.91 3.09 -6.04
N VAL A 32 -10.36 3.71 -4.95
CA VAL A 32 -10.74 3.02 -3.71
C VAL A 32 -12.23 3.19 -3.50
N ARG A 33 -12.94 2.07 -3.33
CA ARG A 33 -14.34 2.06 -2.92
C ARG A 33 -14.44 1.61 -1.46
N ASP A 34 -15.11 2.40 -0.63
CA ASP A 34 -15.37 2.05 0.76
C ASP A 34 -16.63 1.18 0.93
N ASN A 35 -16.86 0.72 2.16
CA ASN A 35 -18.02 -0.11 2.51
C ASN A 35 -19.38 0.63 2.40
N ASN A 36 -19.36 1.95 2.36
CA ASN A 36 -20.54 2.79 2.15
C ASN A 36 -20.79 3.08 0.66
N GLY A 37 -20.00 2.47 -0.23
CA GLY A 37 -20.10 2.62 -1.68
C GLY A 37 -19.48 3.90 -2.23
N LYS A 38 -18.86 4.73 -1.37
CA LYS A 38 -18.17 5.95 -1.81
C LYS A 38 -16.90 5.58 -2.55
N VAL A 39 -16.74 6.12 -3.75
CA VAL A 39 -15.55 5.95 -4.57
C VAL A 39 -14.68 7.19 -4.40
N ARG A 40 -13.38 6.98 -4.21
CA ARG A 40 -12.35 8.01 -4.17
C ARG A 40 -11.22 7.61 -5.10
N GLU A 41 -10.70 8.58 -5.84
CA GLU A 41 -9.50 8.43 -6.65
C GLU A 41 -8.31 9.00 -5.89
N ASP A 42 -7.20 8.26 -5.87
CA ASP A 42 -5.93 8.78 -5.40
C ASP A 42 -5.00 8.98 -6.62
N SER A 43 -4.44 10.17 -6.69
CA SER A 43 -3.61 10.66 -7.78
C SER A 43 -2.36 11.32 -7.22
N ASP A 44 -1.28 11.29 -7.98
CA ASP A 44 -0.17 12.21 -7.74
C ASP A 44 -0.50 13.61 -8.30
N THR A 45 -0.12 14.65 -7.57
CA THR A 45 -0.53 16.04 -7.83
C THR A 45 0.64 16.99 -8.10
N ASP A 46 1.88 16.52 -7.99
CA ASP A 46 3.05 17.38 -8.18
C ASP A 46 3.35 17.69 -9.67
N GLY A 47 2.87 16.83 -10.58
CA GLY A 47 3.00 17.00 -12.03
C GLY A 47 4.40 16.69 -12.59
N GLN A 48 5.33 16.22 -11.76
CA GLN A 48 6.75 16.13 -12.10
C GLN A 48 7.21 14.69 -12.38
N VAL A 49 7.46 14.42 -13.66
CA VAL A 49 8.07 13.15 -14.06
C VAL A 49 9.58 13.19 -13.89
N PHE A 50 10.08 12.42 -12.92
CA PHE A 50 11.51 12.30 -12.61
C PHE A 50 12.27 11.41 -13.60
N TYR A 51 11.62 10.43 -14.22
CA TYR A 51 12.25 9.55 -15.20
C TYR A 51 11.37 9.33 -16.42
N LYS A 52 11.89 9.63 -17.61
CA LYS A 52 11.18 9.50 -18.90
C LYS A 52 11.70 8.36 -19.79
N GLY A 53 12.77 7.68 -19.37
CA GLY A 53 13.35 6.59 -20.14
C GLY A 53 12.48 5.33 -20.16
N PRO A 54 12.86 4.32 -20.98
CA PRO A 54 12.20 3.02 -21.01
C PRO A 54 12.20 2.35 -19.63
N LEU A 55 11.03 1.83 -19.25
CA LEU A 55 10.79 1.23 -17.94
C LEU A 55 10.22 -0.19 -18.11
N VAL A 56 10.74 -1.11 -17.32
CA VAL A 56 10.22 -2.47 -17.18
C VAL A 56 9.93 -2.72 -15.70
N VAL A 57 8.82 -3.39 -15.41
CA VAL A 57 8.44 -3.82 -14.05
C VAL A 57 8.43 -5.34 -14.02
N LEU A 58 9.18 -5.93 -13.11
CA LEU A 58 9.28 -7.37 -12.93
C LEU A 58 8.44 -7.79 -11.72
N VAL A 59 7.54 -8.77 -11.92
CA VAL A 59 6.60 -9.26 -10.89
C VAL A 59 6.61 -10.79 -10.79
N ASP A 60 6.12 -11.31 -9.68
CA ASP A 60 5.87 -12.74 -9.45
C ASP A 60 4.57 -12.99 -8.69
N ARG A 61 4.26 -14.26 -8.42
CA ARG A 61 3.07 -14.69 -7.65
C ARG A 61 2.98 -14.12 -6.22
N PHE A 62 4.09 -13.62 -5.67
CA PHE A 62 4.16 -13.06 -4.32
C PHE A 62 4.07 -11.53 -4.30
N SER A 63 4.06 -10.91 -5.48
CA SER A 63 3.84 -9.48 -5.66
C SER A 63 2.39 -9.15 -5.31
N ALA A 64 2.16 -8.24 -4.35
CA ALA A 64 0.82 -7.97 -3.83
C ALA A 64 0.55 -6.50 -3.48
N SER A 65 -0.72 -6.13 -3.37
CA SER A 65 -1.19 -4.84 -2.80
C SER A 65 -0.59 -3.62 -3.50
N ALA A 66 0.17 -2.77 -2.79
CA ALA A 66 0.82 -1.59 -3.35
C ALA A 66 1.65 -1.89 -4.61
N SER A 67 2.31 -3.05 -4.67
CA SER A 67 3.08 -3.49 -5.84
C SER A 67 2.20 -3.78 -7.04
N GLU A 68 1.00 -4.34 -6.83
CA GLU A 68 0.03 -4.58 -7.89
C GLU A 68 -0.54 -3.27 -8.43
N ILE A 69 -0.84 -2.32 -7.54
CA ILE A 69 -1.34 -0.99 -7.91
C ILE A 69 -0.30 -0.27 -8.78
N PHE A 70 0.96 -0.27 -8.36
CA PHE A 70 2.03 0.35 -9.14
C PHE A 70 2.19 -0.32 -10.52
N ALA A 71 2.25 -1.65 -10.57
CA ALA A 71 2.40 -2.39 -11.83
C ALA A 71 1.21 -2.16 -12.77
N ALA A 72 -0.03 -2.18 -12.24
CA ALA A 72 -1.24 -1.91 -13.00
C ALA A 72 -1.25 -0.49 -13.55
N ALA A 73 -0.97 0.52 -12.72
CA ALA A 73 -0.90 1.91 -13.19
C ALA A 73 0.16 2.09 -14.29
N MET A 74 1.34 1.49 -14.13
CA MET A 74 2.36 1.56 -15.18
C MET A 74 1.92 0.88 -16.48
N GLN A 75 1.16 -0.22 -16.40
CA GLN A 75 0.65 -0.93 -17.57
C GLN A 75 -0.50 -0.18 -18.25
N ASP A 76 -1.47 0.31 -17.48
CA ASP A 76 -2.67 1.00 -17.96
C ASP A 76 -2.34 2.32 -18.66
N TYR A 77 -1.35 3.05 -18.14
CA TYR A 77 -0.83 4.27 -18.79
C TYR A 77 0.13 3.97 -19.96
N GLY A 78 0.41 2.70 -20.25
CA GLY A 78 1.43 2.31 -21.24
C GLY A 78 2.83 2.82 -20.88
N ARG A 79 3.08 3.09 -19.59
CA ARG A 79 4.31 3.71 -19.11
C ARG A 79 5.44 2.70 -18.95
N ALA A 80 5.14 1.45 -18.63
CA ALA A 80 6.14 0.38 -18.51
C ALA A 80 5.64 -0.94 -19.09
N LEU A 81 6.57 -1.78 -19.51
CA LEU A 81 6.29 -3.19 -19.80
C LEU A 81 6.33 -3.99 -18.50
N VAL A 82 5.25 -4.72 -18.19
CA VAL A 82 5.20 -5.63 -17.05
C VAL A 82 5.59 -7.03 -17.51
N VAL A 83 6.52 -7.67 -16.79
CA VAL A 83 7.08 -8.98 -17.13
C VAL A 83 7.07 -9.86 -15.88
N GLY A 84 6.76 -11.16 -16.03
CA GLY A 84 6.83 -12.12 -14.93
C GLY A 84 5.64 -13.08 -14.86
N GLU A 85 5.30 -13.50 -13.66
CA GLU A 85 4.11 -14.32 -13.37
C GLU A 85 2.91 -13.45 -12.98
N PRO A 86 1.65 -13.93 -13.09
CA PRO A 86 0.50 -13.26 -12.50
C PRO A 86 0.72 -12.97 -11.01
N THR A 87 0.33 -11.78 -10.56
CA THR A 87 0.47 -11.33 -9.17
C THR A 87 -0.50 -12.03 -8.22
N PHE A 88 -0.37 -11.76 -6.92
CA PHE A 88 -1.15 -12.45 -5.89
C PHE A 88 -2.67 -12.24 -5.98
N GLY A 89 -3.12 -11.07 -6.44
CA GLY A 89 -4.54 -10.71 -6.56
C GLY A 89 -5.13 -10.02 -5.32
N LYS A 90 -4.34 -9.30 -4.53
CA LYS A 90 -4.82 -8.62 -3.32
C LYS A 90 -5.44 -7.25 -3.65
N GLY A 91 -6.72 -7.27 -4.00
CA GLY A 91 -7.51 -6.08 -4.33
C GLY A 91 -8.14 -5.33 -3.14
N THR A 92 -7.68 -5.55 -1.89
CA THR A 92 -8.23 -4.85 -0.72
C THR A 92 -7.25 -3.80 -0.20
N VAL A 93 -7.76 -2.58 0.01
CA VAL A 93 -7.04 -1.54 0.74
C VAL A 93 -7.36 -1.72 2.23
N GLN A 94 -6.32 -1.84 3.04
CA GLN A 94 -6.46 -1.95 4.49
C GLN A 94 -6.01 -0.64 5.13
N GLN A 95 -6.78 -0.19 6.12
CA GLN A 95 -6.48 1.03 6.83
C GLN A 95 -6.13 0.72 8.28
N TYR A 96 -4.93 1.15 8.69
CA TYR A 96 -4.51 1.02 10.07
C TYR A 96 -5.24 2.05 10.95
N ARG A 97 -5.77 1.56 12.07
CA ARG A 97 -6.40 2.35 13.13
C ARG A 97 -5.87 1.87 14.47
N SER A 98 -5.43 2.81 15.29
CA SER A 98 -5.11 2.48 16.69
C SER A 98 -6.40 2.15 17.43
N LEU A 99 -6.34 1.15 18.31
CA LEU A 99 -7.44 0.84 19.22
C LEU A 99 -7.36 1.66 20.52
N ASN A 100 -6.27 2.41 20.72
CA ASN A 100 -6.12 3.30 21.87
C ASN A 100 -7.29 4.27 21.93
N ARG A 101 -7.92 4.34 23.10
CA ARG A 101 -8.85 5.42 23.42
C ARG A 101 -8.08 6.55 24.07
N ILE A 102 -8.57 7.77 23.88
CA ILE A 102 -7.97 8.97 24.49
C ILE A 102 -7.85 8.80 26.02
N TYR A 103 -8.80 8.10 26.67
CA TYR A 103 -8.77 7.86 28.11
C TYR A 103 -7.77 6.79 28.56
N ASP A 104 -7.32 5.88 27.68
CA ASP A 104 -6.34 4.85 28.06
C ASP A 104 -4.99 5.50 28.40
N GLN A 105 -4.60 6.50 27.61
CA GLN A 105 -3.38 7.29 27.86
C GLN A 105 -3.50 8.22 29.08
N MET A 106 -4.73 8.60 29.45
CA MET A 106 -4.98 9.49 30.59
C MET A 106 -5.04 8.73 31.93
N LEU A 107 -5.56 7.50 31.92
CA LEU A 107 -5.80 6.70 33.14
C LEU A 107 -4.69 5.67 33.41
N ARG A 108 -3.91 5.28 32.39
CA ARG A 108 -2.84 4.28 32.45
C ARG A 108 -1.67 4.70 31.55
N PRO A 109 -0.93 5.79 31.88
CA PRO A 109 0.17 6.27 31.06
C PRO A 109 1.31 5.25 30.89
N GLU A 110 1.41 4.25 31.78
CA GLU A 110 2.38 3.16 31.73
C GLU A 110 2.01 1.98 30.80
N TRP A 111 0.78 1.93 30.26
CA TRP A 111 0.38 0.85 29.36
C TRP A 111 0.97 1.02 27.95
N PRO A 112 1.53 -0.04 27.34
CA PRO A 112 1.94 0.02 25.94
C PRO A 112 0.72 0.33 25.07
N ALA A 113 0.90 1.20 24.07
CA ALA A 113 -0.12 1.49 23.08
C ALA A 113 -0.67 0.16 22.53
N LEU A 114 -1.98 -0.08 22.70
CA LEU A 114 -2.70 -1.24 22.19
C LEU A 114 -2.86 -1.09 20.66
N GLY A 115 -1.72 -1.13 19.98
CA GLY A 115 -1.60 -1.59 18.62
C GLY A 115 -1.12 -3.03 18.69
N PHE A 116 -1.78 -3.88 17.92
CA PHE A 116 -1.50 -5.29 17.71
C PHE A 116 -2.09 -6.25 18.74
N CYS A 117 -2.71 -7.28 18.18
CA CYS A 117 -2.98 -8.54 18.84
C CYS A 117 -1.63 -9.13 19.28
N ALA A 118 -1.18 -8.79 20.49
CA ALA A 118 -0.13 -9.50 21.19
C ALA A 118 -0.81 -10.25 22.33
N VAL A 119 -1.32 -11.45 22.03
CA VAL A 119 -1.67 -12.43 23.07
C VAL A 119 -0.36 -13.04 23.57
N HIS A 120 0.38 -12.27 24.36
CA HIS A 120 1.43 -12.82 25.20
C HIS A 120 1.60 -11.92 26.43
N ASP A 121 0.61 -12.02 27.31
CA ASP A 121 0.77 -11.64 28.70
C ASP A 121 0.88 -12.93 29.53
N PRO A 122 2.07 -13.27 30.06
CA PRO A 122 2.26 -14.46 30.88
C PRO A 122 1.62 -14.35 32.29
N GLU A 123 1.09 -13.19 32.71
CA GLU A 123 0.50 -13.04 34.06
C GLU A 123 -0.99 -13.39 34.17
N ILE A 124 -1.67 -13.72 33.07
CA ILE A 124 -3.12 -14.08 33.10
C ILE A 124 -3.36 -15.58 33.37
N LEU A 125 -2.32 -16.42 33.44
CA LEU A 125 -2.45 -17.88 33.66
C LEU A 125 -2.23 -18.35 35.12
N SER A 126 -2.13 -17.46 36.10
CA SER A 126 -2.14 -17.88 37.51
C SER A 126 -3.23 -17.18 38.33
N ARG A 127 -4.47 -17.67 38.19
CA ARG A 127 -5.48 -17.75 39.26
C ARG A 127 -6.65 -18.60 38.82
#